data_AF-A0A7S3VXX2-F1
#
_entry.id   AF-A0A7S3VXX2-F1
#
_cell.length_a   1.000
_cell.length_b   1.000
_cell.length_c   1.000
_cell.angle_alpha   90.00
_cell.angle_beta   90.00
_cell.angle_gamma   90.00
#
_symmetry.space_group_name_H-M   'P 1'
#
loop_
_entity.id
_entity.type
_entity.pdbx_description
1 polymer ?
#
loop_
_entity_poly.entity_id
_entity_poly.type
_entity_poly.pdbx_seq_one_letter_code
_entity_poly.pdbx_strand_id
1 'polypeptide(L)'
;MRGPNRGRVRMPVGNFLGPDELALCDEILRRALAHVSEVTPGLIPQQLGAATESARAAIIDNPALQWSPGEPAINSYRTGGEFLPHEDKQRLTVLVALSDAESGAFSGGGTAFWSAEDRGSPGPPPQAPTAAATADAVARTAFPRAQAVPPTLTVHAPAGTAVVFTGTVTHGAMPVLSGERTVFVASFGPKGLAFDEGTGHPLFGRTRPACAWSLGLVLSLAGIVFINAGWI
;
A
#
# COMPACT_ATOMS: atom_id res chain seq x y z
N MET A 1 8.82 -1.11 31.56
CA MET A 1 8.76 -2.00 30.38
C MET A 1 8.21 -1.20 29.21
N ARG A 2 8.91 -1.10 28.06
CA ARG A 2 8.54 -0.27 26.90
C ARG A 2 8.38 -1.19 25.68
N GLY A 3 7.22 -1.16 25.02
CA GLY A 3 6.80 -2.13 23.99
C GLY A 3 7.46 -1.97 22.60
N PRO A 4 7.19 -2.92 21.67
CA PRO A 4 8.03 -3.24 20.51
C PRO A 4 7.93 -2.35 19.24
N ASN A 5 7.34 -1.16 19.26
CA ASN A 5 7.27 -0.28 18.06
C ASN A 5 7.61 1.18 18.40
N ARG A 6 8.87 1.47 18.73
CA ARG A 6 9.25 2.85 19.12
C ARG A 6 9.22 3.88 17.98
N GLY A 7 9.14 3.44 16.73
CA GLY A 7 9.27 4.34 15.58
C GLY A 7 8.03 4.44 14.68
N ARG A 8 6.95 3.70 14.91
CA ARG A 8 5.79 3.70 13.99
C ARG A 8 4.49 3.94 14.74
N VAL A 9 3.69 4.89 14.24
CA VAL A 9 2.32 5.15 14.68
C VAL A 9 1.39 5.00 13.47
N ARG A 10 0.28 4.29 13.66
CA ARG A 10 -0.79 4.13 12.65
C ARG A 10 -2.07 4.74 13.18
N MET A 11 -2.68 5.61 12.39
CA MET A 11 -3.89 6.34 12.75
C MET A 11 -4.96 6.08 11.68
N PRO A 12 -5.88 5.11 11.89
CA PRO A 12 -7.01 4.91 10.99
C PRO A 12 -7.85 6.18 10.89
N VAL A 13 -8.05 6.70 9.67
CA VAL A 13 -8.58 8.05 9.49
C VAL A 13 -10.00 8.21 10.05
N GLY A 14 -10.84 7.18 9.94
CA GLY A 14 -12.21 7.19 10.48
C GLY A 14 -12.31 7.31 12.01
N ASN A 15 -11.21 7.14 12.74
CA ASN A 15 -11.18 7.28 14.20
C ASN A 15 -10.69 8.65 14.67
N PHE A 16 -10.02 9.42 13.80
CA PHE A 16 -9.26 10.61 14.21
C PHE A 16 -9.58 11.88 13.41
N LEU A 17 -10.15 11.73 12.21
CA LEU A 17 -10.45 12.84 11.32
C LEU A 17 -11.94 13.23 11.38
N GLY A 18 -12.23 14.51 11.18
CA GLY A 18 -13.59 15.01 11.03
C GLY A 18 -14.11 14.79 9.60
N PRO A 19 -15.37 15.16 9.34
CA PRO A 19 -15.99 14.98 8.03
C PRO A 19 -15.25 15.68 6.88
N ASP A 20 -14.75 16.90 7.12
CA ASP A 20 -14.06 17.69 6.10
C ASP A 20 -12.70 17.07 5.73
N GLU A 21 -11.95 16.59 6.73
CA GLU A 21 -10.67 15.91 6.48
C GLU A 21 -10.86 14.54 5.82
N LEU A 22 -11.94 13.82 6.15
CA LEU A 22 -12.31 12.59 5.45
C LEU A 22 -12.67 12.85 3.99
N ALA A 23 -13.42 13.92 3.71
CA ALA A 23 -13.73 14.33 2.33
C ALA A 23 -12.45 14.65 1.54
N LEU A 24 -11.44 15.26 2.17
CA LEU A 24 -10.13 15.49 1.56
C LEU A 24 -9.39 14.17 1.27
N CYS A 25 -9.37 13.22 2.21
CA CYS A 25 -8.81 11.89 1.97
C CYS A 25 -9.50 11.19 0.79
N ASP A 26 -10.82 11.28 0.69
CA ASP A 26 -11.60 10.71 -0.42
C ASP A 26 -11.23 11.35 -1.77
N GLU A 27 -11.13 12.68 -1.81
CA GLU A 27 -10.69 13.43 -2.98
C GLU A 27 -9.29 13.02 -3.45
N ILE A 28 -8.34 12.85 -2.52
CA ILE A 28 -6.98 12.38 -2.83
C ILE A 28 -7.03 11.01 -3.52
N LEU A 29 -7.81 10.07 -2.99
CA LEU A 29 -7.93 8.74 -3.58
C LEU A 29 -8.58 8.78 -4.97
N ARG A 30 -9.66 9.57 -5.13
CA ARG A 30 -10.34 9.70 -6.42
C ARG A 30 -9.43 10.31 -7.48
N ARG A 31 -8.63 11.33 -7.13
CA ARG A 31 -7.61 11.90 -8.02
C ARG A 31 -6.56 10.87 -8.42
N ALA A 32 -6.06 10.08 -7.47
CA ALA A 32 -5.12 9.01 -7.77
C ALA A 32 -5.71 8.00 -8.76
N LEU A 33 -6.96 7.54 -8.55
CA LEU A 33 -7.62 6.61 -9.47
C LEU A 33 -7.91 7.21 -10.86
N ALA A 34 -8.29 8.49 -10.91
CA ALA A 34 -8.49 9.21 -12.15
C ALA A 34 -7.19 9.23 -12.97
N HIS A 35 -6.07 9.59 -12.34
CA HIS A 35 -4.79 9.63 -13.03
C HIS A 35 -4.27 8.25 -13.41
N VAL A 36 -4.46 7.21 -12.59
CA VAL A 36 -4.19 5.82 -13.01
C VAL A 36 -5.00 5.48 -14.26
N SER A 37 -6.26 5.90 -14.33
CA SER A 37 -7.12 5.62 -15.49
C SER A 37 -6.65 6.34 -16.75
N GLU A 38 -6.06 7.53 -16.62
CA GLU A 38 -5.46 8.28 -17.74
C GLU A 38 -4.19 7.59 -18.24
N VAL A 39 -3.31 7.22 -17.32
CA VAL A 39 -1.97 6.68 -17.63
C VAL A 39 -2.00 5.20 -18.02
N THR A 40 -2.91 4.42 -17.44
CA THR A 40 -3.07 3.00 -17.73
C THR A 40 -4.56 2.67 -17.87
N PRO A 41 -5.16 3.02 -19.02
CA PRO A 41 -6.56 2.75 -19.29
C PRO A 41 -6.87 1.26 -19.11
N GLY A 42 -7.90 0.97 -18.31
CA GLY A 42 -8.34 -0.40 -18.01
C GLY A 42 -7.82 -0.97 -16.70
N LEU A 43 -6.77 -0.41 -16.07
CA LEU A 43 -6.27 -0.94 -14.79
C LEU A 43 -7.33 -0.85 -13.68
N ILE A 44 -7.99 0.31 -13.51
CA ILE A 44 -9.03 0.48 -12.49
C ILE A 44 -10.24 -0.44 -12.76
N PRO A 45 -10.83 -0.51 -13.97
CA PRO A 45 -11.84 -1.52 -14.30
C PRO A 45 -11.41 -2.96 -14.01
N GLN A 46 -10.16 -3.31 -14.31
CA GLN A 46 -9.63 -4.65 -14.06
C GLN A 46 -9.51 -4.96 -12.56
N GLN A 47 -9.10 -3.99 -11.74
CA GLN A 47 -8.92 -4.18 -10.30
C GLN A 47 -10.23 -4.08 -9.52
N LEU A 48 -11.15 -3.20 -9.93
CA LEU A 48 -12.37 -2.87 -9.17
C LEU A 48 -13.67 -3.41 -9.80
N GLY A 49 -13.65 -3.87 -11.05
CA GLY A 49 -14.81 -4.47 -11.72
C GLY A 49 -16.06 -3.58 -11.66
N ALA A 50 -17.18 -4.14 -11.18
CA ALA A 50 -18.44 -3.39 -11.06
C ALA A 50 -18.36 -2.21 -10.07
N ALA A 51 -17.42 -2.23 -9.11
CA ALA A 51 -17.25 -1.14 -8.15
C ALA A 51 -16.58 0.10 -8.78
N THR A 52 -15.98 -0.01 -9.97
CA THR A 52 -15.26 1.08 -10.63
C THR A 52 -16.07 2.37 -10.70
N GLU A 53 -17.35 2.30 -11.10
CA GLU A 53 -18.13 3.52 -11.29
C GLU A 53 -18.51 4.17 -9.96
N SER A 54 -18.94 3.36 -8.99
CA SER A 54 -19.18 3.87 -7.63
C SER A 54 -17.92 4.49 -7.01
N ALA A 55 -16.74 3.91 -7.28
CA ALA A 55 -15.46 4.39 -6.77
C ALA A 55 -15.02 5.73 -7.40
N ARG A 56 -15.58 6.12 -8.55
CA ARG A 56 -15.38 7.47 -9.11
C ARG A 56 -16.14 8.53 -8.33
N ALA A 57 -17.27 8.18 -7.73
CA ALA A 57 -18.13 9.10 -7.00
C ALA A 57 -17.67 9.25 -5.53
N ALA A 58 -17.37 8.14 -4.86
CA ALA A 58 -16.86 8.10 -3.50
C ALA A 58 -16.07 6.81 -3.28
N ILE A 59 -15.03 6.86 -2.46
CA ILE A 59 -14.17 5.72 -2.12
C ILE A 59 -14.30 5.36 -0.64
N ILE A 60 -14.15 6.31 0.28
CA ILE A 60 -14.08 6.04 1.74
C ILE A 60 -15.35 5.33 2.23
N ASP A 61 -16.52 5.91 1.96
CA ASP A 61 -17.82 5.38 2.41
C ASP A 61 -18.50 4.48 1.37
N ASN A 62 -17.75 4.01 0.37
CA ASN A 62 -18.32 3.24 -0.72
C ASN A 62 -18.69 1.81 -0.26
N PRO A 63 -19.98 1.43 -0.24
CA PRO A 63 -20.42 0.12 0.24
C PRO A 63 -20.04 -1.04 -0.68
N ALA A 64 -19.64 -0.75 -1.92
CA ALA A 64 -19.15 -1.74 -2.88
C ALA A 64 -17.65 -2.03 -2.72
N LEU A 65 -16.95 -1.32 -1.83
CA LEU A 65 -15.55 -1.54 -1.50
C LEU A 65 -15.39 -2.21 -0.13
N GLN A 66 -14.25 -2.88 0.04
CA GLN A 66 -13.79 -3.43 1.31
C GLN A 66 -12.34 -3.01 1.54
N TRP A 67 -12.01 -2.74 2.80
CA TRP A 67 -10.73 -2.18 3.23
C TRP A 67 -9.81 -3.24 3.84
N SER A 68 -8.51 -3.03 3.74
CA SER A 68 -7.56 -3.69 4.64
C SER A 68 -7.84 -3.32 6.10
N PRO A 69 -7.59 -4.22 7.07
CA PRO A 69 -7.79 -3.92 8.47
C PRO A 69 -7.07 -2.64 8.93
N GLY A 70 -7.84 -1.72 9.52
CA GLY A 70 -7.32 -0.45 10.03
C GLY A 70 -6.91 0.54 8.94
N GLU A 71 -7.51 0.46 7.75
CA GLU A 71 -7.37 1.42 6.64
C GLU A 71 -8.72 2.03 6.24
N PRO A 72 -8.73 3.22 5.60
CA PRO A 72 -7.57 4.07 5.29
C PRO A 72 -6.87 4.63 6.54
N ALA A 73 -5.57 4.92 6.46
CA ALA A 73 -4.78 5.34 7.62
C ALA A 73 -3.67 6.34 7.29
N ILE A 74 -3.33 7.18 8.26
CA ILE A 74 -2.09 7.95 8.25
C ILE A 74 -1.07 7.21 9.10
N ASN A 75 0.08 6.87 8.51
CA ASN A 75 1.21 6.27 9.21
C ASN A 75 2.32 7.31 9.37
N SER A 76 2.81 7.45 10.60
CA SER A 76 4.00 8.25 10.93
C SER A 76 5.14 7.34 11.38
N TYR A 77 6.30 7.53 10.76
CA TYR A 77 7.53 6.78 11.00
C TYR A 77 8.62 7.74 11.50
N ARG A 78 9.03 7.59 12.74
CA ARG A 78 10.17 8.29 13.36
C ARG A 78 11.44 7.46 13.24
N THR A 79 12.58 7.94 13.73
CA THR A 79 13.84 7.19 13.77
C THR A 79 13.66 5.73 14.24
N GLY A 80 14.14 4.78 13.42
CA GLY A 80 14.00 3.34 13.59
C GLY A 80 12.62 2.78 13.22
N GLY A 81 11.69 3.63 12.80
CA GLY A 81 10.37 3.25 12.32
C GLY A 81 10.45 2.63 10.94
N GLU A 82 9.89 1.43 10.83
CA GLU A 82 9.80 0.64 9.60
C GLU A 82 8.53 -0.20 9.61
N PHE A 83 8.27 -0.92 8.52
CA PHE A 83 7.38 -2.06 8.56
C PHE A 83 7.90 -3.16 7.64
N LEU A 84 7.75 -4.40 8.09
CA LEU A 84 8.35 -5.55 7.44
C LEU A 84 7.67 -5.91 6.12
N PRO A 85 8.38 -6.59 5.21
CA PRO A 85 7.84 -7.06 3.95
C PRO A 85 6.52 -7.82 4.13
N HIS A 86 5.47 -7.37 3.43
CA HIS A 86 4.17 -8.01 3.40
C HIS A 86 3.39 -7.70 2.11
N GLU A 87 2.19 -8.26 2.03
CA GLU A 87 1.20 -8.01 0.98
C GLU A 87 -0.09 -7.54 1.65
N ASP A 88 -0.74 -6.52 1.09
CA ASP A 88 -1.96 -5.93 1.66
C ASP A 88 -3.20 -6.80 1.45
N LYS A 89 -3.11 -7.81 0.58
CA LYS A 89 -4.21 -8.72 0.24
C LYS A 89 -5.48 -8.00 -0.25
N GLN A 90 -5.34 -6.79 -0.77
CA GLN A 90 -6.41 -6.07 -1.47
C GLN A 90 -6.09 -5.96 -2.96
N ARG A 91 -7.01 -5.42 -3.76
CA ARG A 91 -6.80 -5.27 -5.21
C ARG A 91 -5.86 -4.13 -5.53
N LEU A 92 -6.01 -3.04 -4.81
CA LEU A 92 -5.26 -1.82 -5.01
C LEU A 92 -4.81 -1.25 -3.67
N THR A 93 -3.60 -0.72 -3.65
CA THR A 93 -3.05 0.09 -2.59
C THR A 93 -2.67 1.45 -3.18
N VAL A 94 -3.12 2.52 -2.54
CA VAL A 94 -2.72 3.89 -2.81
C VAL A 94 -1.94 4.39 -1.59
N LEU A 95 -0.68 4.76 -1.78
CA LEU A 95 0.19 5.32 -0.76
C LEU A 95 0.64 6.71 -1.17
N VAL A 96 0.20 7.74 -0.45
CA VAL A 96 0.56 9.15 -0.70
C VAL A 96 1.59 9.59 0.31
N ALA A 97 2.73 10.08 -0.16
CA ALA A 97 3.71 10.73 0.71
C ALA A 97 3.17 12.08 1.18
N LEU A 98 3.13 12.29 2.50
CA LEU A 98 2.68 13.55 3.12
C LEU A 98 3.85 14.40 3.63
N SER A 99 5.03 13.79 3.76
CA SER A 99 6.28 14.45 4.13
C SER A 99 7.32 14.21 3.06
N ASP A 100 8.25 15.14 2.90
CA ASP A 100 9.26 15.09 1.85
C ASP A 100 10.70 14.96 2.41
N ALA A 101 11.47 14.02 1.86
CA ALA A 101 12.87 13.84 2.23
C ALA A 101 13.75 14.98 1.68
N GLU A 102 13.42 15.55 0.52
CA GLU A 102 14.22 16.62 -0.11
C GLU A 102 14.16 17.91 0.71
N SER A 103 13.01 18.21 1.33
CA SER A 103 12.85 19.28 2.32
C SER A 103 13.65 19.08 3.63
N GLY A 104 14.22 17.90 3.85
CA GLY A 104 14.93 17.54 5.08
C GLY A 104 14.03 17.09 6.23
N ALA A 105 12.73 16.82 5.99
CA ALA A 105 11.81 16.35 7.03
C ALA A 105 12.22 14.99 7.64
N PHE A 106 12.92 14.15 6.87
CA PHE A 106 13.50 12.88 7.31
C PHE A 106 14.65 12.41 6.41
N SER A 107 15.43 11.44 6.90
CA SER A 107 16.42 10.70 6.09
C SER A 107 16.22 9.18 6.22
N GLY A 108 16.73 8.41 5.25
CA GLY A 108 16.38 7.00 5.11
C GLY A 108 14.92 6.85 4.65
N GLY A 109 14.20 5.88 5.22
CA GLY A 109 12.79 5.67 4.89
C GLY A 109 12.58 5.24 3.44
N GLY A 110 11.38 5.48 2.93
CA GLY A 110 10.97 5.05 1.59
C GLY A 110 10.13 3.78 1.61
N THR A 111 9.42 3.54 0.50
CA THR A 111 8.63 2.33 0.30
C THR A 111 9.44 1.34 -0.51
N ALA A 112 9.78 0.21 0.10
CA ALA A 112 10.55 -0.86 -0.51
C ALA A 112 9.65 -1.88 -1.18
N PHE A 113 10.10 -2.45 -2.29
CA PHE A 113 9.42 -3.44 -3.10
C PHE A 113 10.38 -4.59 -3.44
N TRP A 114 9.88 -5.82 -3.36
CA TRP A 114 10.62 -7.03 -3.70
C TRP A 114 10.01 -7.69 -4.94
N SER A 115 10.87 -8.11 -5.86
CA SER A 115 10.50 -8.90 -7.02
C SER A 115 9.94 -10.26 -6.61
N ALA A 116 9.26 -10.94 -7.53
CA ALA A 116 8.76 -12.29 -7.29
C ALA A 116 9.89 -13.29 -6.95
N GLU A 117 11.10 -13.05 -7.46
CA GLU A 117 12.29 -13.84 -7.16
C GLU A 117 12.83 -13.54 -5.76
N ASP A 118 12.98 -12.25 -5.43
CA ASP A 118 13.59 -11.80 -4.17
C ASP A 118 12.68 -12.02 -2.96
N ARG A 119 11.35 -11.91 -3.14
CA ARG A 119 10.40 -12.15 -2.03
C ARG A 119 10.42 -13.59 -1.53
N GLY A 120 10.81 -14.53 -2.39
CA GLY A 120 10.72 -15.97 -2.13
C GLY A 120 9.30 -16.51 -2.08
N SER A 121 9.14 -17.75 -1.65
CA SER A 121 7.80 -18.28 -1.34
C SER A 121 7.30 -17.64 -0.04
N PRO A 122 5.99 -17.34 0.08
CA PRO A 122 5.40 -17.03 1.37
C PRO A 122 5.80 -18.11 2.38
N GLY A 123 6.16 -17.69 3.60
CA GLY A 123 6.38 -18.62 4.70
C GLY A 123 5.11 -19.43 4.98
N PRO A 124 5.21 -20.56 5.70
CA PRO A 124 4.02 -21.26 6.16
C PRO A 124 3.10 -20.28 6.89
N PRO A 125 1.77 -20.36 6.69
CA PRO A 125 0.86 -19.53 7.44
C PRO A 125 1.18 -19.68 8.93
N PRO A 126 1.20 -18.59 9.70
CA PRO A 126 1.44 -18.70 11.13
C PRO A 126 0.43 -19.71 11.69
N GLN A 127 0.92 -20.67 12.49
CA GLN A 127 0.02 -21.49 13.30
C GLN A 127 -0.92 -20.53 14.03
N ALA A 128 -2.22 -20.82 13.99
CA ALA A 128 -3.29 -19.92 14.39
C ALA A 128 -2.82 -19.00 15.52
N PRO A 129 -2.75 -17.67 15.30
CA PRO A 129 -2.10 -16.78 16.23
C PRO A 129 -2.71 -17.03 17.61
N THR A 130 -1.88 -17.39 18.58
CA THR A 130 -2.31 -17.28 19.97
C THR A 130 -2.79 -15.85 20.16
N ALA A 131 -3.81 -15.60 20.99
CA ALA A 131 -4.39 -14.26 21.16
C ALA A 131 -3.38 -13.15 21.55
N ALA A 132 -2.11 -13.52 21.80
CA ALA A 132 -0.99 -12.65 22.11
C ALA A 132 -0.07 -12.28 20.91
N ALA A 133 -0.23 -12.89 19.72
CA ALA A 133 0.64 -12.59 18.58
C ALA A 133 0.31 -11.22 17.97
N THR A 134 1.26 -10.30 18.00
CA THR A 134 1.13 -8.98 17.37
C THR A 134 1.20 -9.09 15.83
N ALA A 135 0.59 -8.15 15.11
CA ALA A 135 0.65 -8.09 13.64
C ALA A 135 2.10 -8.12 13.11
N ASP A 136 3.06 -7.53 13.83
CA ASP A 136 4.47 -7.57 13.43
C ASP A 136 5.11 -8.95 13.61
N ALA A 137 4.67 -9.75 14.58
CA ALA A 137 5.13 -11.12 14.74
C ALA A 137 4.66 -11.98 13.56
N VAL A 138 3.43 -11.76 13.08
CA VAL A 138 2.90 -12.42 11.88
C VAL A 138 3.65 -11.97 10.62
N ALA A 139 3.93 -10.68 10.48
CA ALA A 139 4.69 -10.15 9.34
C ALA A 139 6.12 -10.73 9.29
N ARG A 140 6.79 -10.89 10.44
CA ARG A 140 8.13 -11.50 10.54
C ARG A 140 8.20 -12.91 9.94
N THR A 141 7.13 -13.69 10.03
CA THR A 141 7.12 -15.06 9.48
C THR A 141 6.61 -15.13 8.05
N ALA A 142 5.94 -14.07 7.55
CA ALA A 142 5.25 -14.11 6.26
C ALA A 142 6.21 -14.16 5.06
N PHE A 143 7.30 -13.40 5.09
CA PHE A 143 8.25 -13.32 3.99
C PHE A 143 9.70 -13.33 4.50
N PRO A 144 10.21 -14.50 4.95
CA PRO A 144 11.54 -14.59 5.56
C PRO A 144 12.66 -14.28 4.58
N ARG A 145 12.51 -14.63 3.29
CA ARG A 145 13.51 -14.28 2.27
C ARG A 145 13.54 -12.77 2.00
N ALA A 146 12.38 -12.13 1.83
CA ALA A 146 12.30 -10.68 1.65
C ALA A 146 12.95 -9.90 2.81
N GLN A 147 12.90 -10.43 4.03
CA GLN A 147 13.58 -9.82 5.19
C GLN A 147 15.09 -10.06 5.18
N ALA A 148 15.57 -11.12 4.53
CA ALA A 148 16.98 -11.50 4.48
C ALA A 148 17.73 -10.88 3.28
N VAL A 149 17.02 -10.34 2.29
CA VAL A 149 17.62 -9.77 1.07
C VAL A 149 17.25 -8.29 0.91
N PRO A 150 18.12 -7.48 0.31
CA PRO A 150 17.78 -6.10 -0.03
C PRO A 150 16.54 -6.02 -0.94
N PRO A 151 15.74 -4.94 -0.84
CA PRO A 151 14.64 -4.74 -1.76
C PRO A 151 15.14 -4.53 -3.19
N THR A 152 14.37 -5.02 -4.16
CA THR A 152 14.64 -4.81 -5.59
C THR A 152 14.52 -3.34 -5.97
N LEU A 153 13.59 -2.62 -5.35
CA LEU A 153 13.34 -1.20 -5.58
C LEU A 153 12.97 -0.52 -4.26
N THR A 154 13.52 0.67 -4.01
CA THR A 154 13.06 1.56 -2.93
C THR A 154 12.63 2.89 -3.53
N VAL A 155 11.43 3.33 -3.18
CA VAL A 155 10.81 4.54 -3.69
C VAL A 155 10.78 5.60 -2.60
N HIS A 156 11.43 6.73 -2.89
CA HIS A 156 11.37 7.95 -2.10
C HIS A 156 10.46 8.96 -2.80
N ALA A 157 9.15 8.73 -2.72
CA ALA A 157 8.17 9.61 -3.34
C ALA A 157 8.19 11.00 -2.63
N PRO A 158 8.30 12.11 -3.37
CA PRO A 158 8.14 13.45 -2.81
C PRO A 158 6.75 13.65 -2.19
N ALA A 159 6.60 14.61 -1.27
CA ALA A 159 5.29 14.95 -0.72
C ALA A 159 4.29 15.27 -1.84
N GLY A 160 3.05 14.82 -1.68
CA GLY A 160 1.99 14.94 -2.69
C GLY A 160 2.03 13.89 -3.80
N THR A 161 3.03 13.00 -3.81
CA THR A 161 3.12 11.92 -4.80
C THR A 161 2.45 10.66 -4.29
N ALA A 162 1.57 10.08 -5.11
CA ALA A 162 0.96 8.78 -4.88
C ALA A 162 1.77 7.66 -5.56
N VAL A 163 2.04 6.60 -4.81
CA VAL A 163 2.53 5.32 -5.30
C VAL A 163 1.35 4.35 -5.27
N VAL A 164 0.94 3.87 -6.44
CA VAL A 164 -0.20 2.97 -6.59
C VAL A 164 0.31 1.60 -7.00
N PHE A 165 -0.13 0.54 -6.31
CA PHE A 165 0.29 -0.82 -6.62
C PHE A 165 -0.81 -1.84 -6.30
N THR A 166 -0.69 -3.05 -6.83
CA THR A 166 -1.65 -4.12 -6.54
C THR A 166 -1.28 -4.83 -5.24
N GLY A 167 -2.26 -5.36 -4.50
CA GLY A 167 -2.01 -5.96 -3.19
C GLY A 167 -1.30 -7.32 -3.20
N THR A 168 -0.86 -7.80 -4.38
CA THR A 168 0.06 -8.96 -4.51
C THR A 168 1.53 -8.57 -4.59
N VAL A 169 1.83 -7.27 -4.56
CA VAL A 169 3.21 -6.78 -4.55
C VAL A 169 3.75 -6.85 -3.12
N THR A 170 4.84 -7.58 -2.94
CA THR A 170 5.54 -7.62 -1.65
C THR A 170 6.26 -6.31 -1.42
N HIS A 171 5.92 -5.63 -0.32
CA HIS A 171 6.43 -4.30 -0.04
C HIS A 171 6.60 -4.05 1.47
N GLY A 172 7.33 -2.99 1.81
CA GLY A 172 7.86 -2.68 3.14
C GLY A 172 8.10 -1.18 3.29
N ALA A 173 8.25 -0.67 4.51
CA ALA A 173 8.90 0.63 4.72
C ALA A 173 10.32 0.39 5.20
N MET A 174 11.28 1.04 4.55
CA MET A 174 12.66 1.07 5.04
C MET A 174 12.75 1.91 6.32
N PRO A 175 13.74 1.64 7.18
CA PRO A 175 13.90 2.37 8.43
C PRO A 175 14.18 3.86 8.20
N VAL A 176 13.43 4.71 8.90
CA VAL A 176 13.75 6.14 9.01
C VAL A 176 14.99 6.30 9.88
N LEU A 177 16.00 7.02 9.41
CA LEU A 177 17.27 7.23 10.12
C LEU A 177 17.22 8.50 10.98
N SER A 178 16.54 9.54 10.51
CA SER A 178 16.30 10.79 11.26
C SER A 178 14.98 11.44 10.84
N GLY A 179 14.43 12.30 11.69
CA GLY A 179 13.20 13.05 11.40
C GLY A 179 11.92 12.20 11.50
N GLU A 180 10.89 12.61 10.75
CA GLU A 180 9.60 11.94 10.72
C GLU A 180 9.06 11.84 9.28
N ARG A 181 8.77 10.62 8.84
CA ARG A 181 8.12 10.33 7.57
C ARG A 181 6.64 10.04 7.78
N THR A 182 5.77 10.76 7.09
CA THR A 182 4.32 10.60 7.17
C THR A 182 3.75 10.22 5.82
N VAL A 183 2.87 9.22 5.80
CA VAL A 183 2.19 8.75 4.58
C VAL A 183 0.71 8.51 4.86
N PHE A 184 -0.13 8.75 3.86
CA PHE A 184 -1.51 8.30 3.82
C PHE A 184 -1.56 7.00 3.01
N VAL A 185 -2.17 5.94 3.58
CA VAL A 185 -2.28 4.63 2.93
C VAL A 185 -3.74 4.18 2.89
N ALA A 186 -4.12 3.59 1.76
CA ALA A 186 -5.45 3.13 1.46
C ALA A 186 -5.40 1.90 0.55
N SER A 187 -5.66 0.73 1.12
CA SER A 187 -5.68 -0.55 0.44
C SER A 187 -7.10 -1.12 0.46
N PHE A 188 -7.65 -1.31 -0.73
CA PHE A 188 -9.05 -1.68 -0.93
C PHE A 188 -9.29 -2.49 -2.19
N GLY A 189 -10.45 -3.12 -2.25
CA GLY A 189 -10.93 -3.85 -3.42
C GLY A 189 -12.45 -3.99 -3.40
N PRO A 190 -13.03 -4.62 -4.43
CA PRO A 190 -14.47 -4.88 -4.48
C PRO A 190 -14.90 -5.78 -3.32
N LYS A 191 -16.01 -5.40 -2.69
CA LYS A 191 -16.65 -6.20 -1.64
C LYS A 191 -17.19 -7.51 -2.21
N GLY A 192 -17.09 -8.58 -1.44
CA GLY A 192 -17.66 -9.89 -1.80
C GLY A 192 -16.81 -10.71 -2.78
N LEU A 193 -15.63 -10.22 -3.15
CA LEU A 193 -14.62 -11.08 -3.76
C LEU A 193 -14.01 -11.96 -2.66
N ALA A 194 -14.41 -13.22 -2.63
CA ALA A 194 -13.78 -14.23 -1.78
C ALA A 194 -12.29 -14.33 -2.15
N PHE A 195 -11.42 -14.13 -1.15
CA PHE A 195 -10.04 -14.57 -1.23
C PHE A 195 -10.02 -16.07 -0.98
N ASP A 196 -9.16 -16.78 -1.69
CA ASP A 196 -8.85 -18.15 -1.32
C ASP A 196 -8.17 -18.13 0.05
N GLU A 197 -8.88 -18.56 1.10
CA GLU A 197 -8.37 -18.58 2.47
C GLU A 197 -7.12 -19.46 2.62
N GLY A 198 -6.88 -20.40 1.70
CA GLY A 198 -5.72 -21.29 1.70
C GLY A 198 -4.46 -20.68 1.09
N THR A 199 -4.59 -19.70 0.19
CA THR A 199 -3.45 -19.07 -0.52
C THR A 199 -3.32 -17.58 -0.31
N GLY A 200 -4.35 -16.92 0.23
CA GLY A 200 -4.43 -15.46 0.32
C GLY A 200 -4.54 -14.77 -1.04
N HIS A 201 -4.67 -15.51 -2.14
CA HIS A 201 -4.81 -14.97 -3.48
C HIS A 201 -6.29 -14.84 -3.88
N PRO A 202 -6.66 -13.82 -4.67
CA PRO A 202 -7.99 -13.76 -5.25
C PRO A 202 -8.20 -14.95 -6.21
N LEU A 203 -9.39 -15.55 -6.20
CA LEU A 203 -9.79 -16.73 -7.00
C LEU A 203 -9.82 -16.53 -8.54
N PHE A 204 -9.15 -15.50 -9.08
CA PHE A 204 -9.15 -15.23 -10.52
C PHE A 204 -8.03 -15.96 -11.26
N GLY A 205 -8.36 -16.42 -12.48
CA GLY A 205 -7.51 -17.21 -13.35
C GLY A 205 -6.12 -16.61 -13.59
N ARG A 206 -5.11 -17.50 -13.59
CA ARG A 206 -3.68 -17.25 -13.80
C ARG A 206 -3.30 -16.60 -15.16
N THR A 207 -4.22 -16.01 -15.90
CA THR A 207 -3.90 -15.35 -17.17
C THR A 207 -3.35 -13.96 -16.90
N ARG A 208 -2.02 -13.86 -16.79
CA ARG A 208 -1.27 -12.61 -16.94
C ARG A 208 -1.40 -12.15 -18.40
N PRO A 209 -2.03 -11.02 -18.72
CA PRO A 209 -1.86 -10.42 -20.03
C PRO A 209 -0.44 -9.81 -20.07
N ALA A 210 0.39 -10.29 -20.98
CA ALA A 210 1.63 -9.62 -21.34
C ALA A 210 1.25 -8.39 -22.16
N CYS A 211 1.23 -7.22 -21.54
CA CYS A 211 1.08 -5.95 -22.24
C CYS A 211 2.37 -5.13 -22.09
N ALA A 212 3.04 -4.93 -23.20
CA ALA A 212 4.13 -3.97 -23.34
C ALA A 212 3.50 -2.56 -23.48
N TRP A 213 3.95 -1.61 -22.67
CA TRP A 213 3.46 -0.22 -22.70
C TRP A 213 4.64 0.76 -22.84
N SER A 214 4.44 1.80 -23.65
CA SER A 214 5.44 2.80 -24.06
C SER A 214 5.41 4.09 -23.22
N LEU A 215 6.56 4.77 -23.19
CA LEU A 215 6.98 5.87 -22.31
C LEU A 215 6.10 7.14 -22.34
N GLY A 216 5.64 7.54 -21.15
CA GLY A 216 5.74 8.89 -20.62
C GLY A 216 6.00 8.74 -19.11
N LEU A 217 7.17 9.16 -18.61
CA LEU A 217 7.78 8.89 -17.28
C LEU A 217 6.93 8.09 -16.26
N VAL A 218 6.58 6.86 -16.62
CA VAL A 218 5.82 5.89 -15.84
C VAL A 218 6.73 4.69 -15.83
N LEU A 219 7.51 4.55 -14.77
CA LEU A 219 8.24 3.32 -14.50
C LEU A 219 7.23 2.28 -14.04
N SER A 220 6.45 1.74 -14.98
CA SER A 220 5.56 0.61 -14.75
C SER A 220 6.39 -0.66 -14.61
N LEU A 221 7.04 -0.81 -13.46
CA LEU A 221 7.64 -2.07 -13.04
C LEU A 221 6.54 -2.89 -12.35
N ALA A 222 6.15 -4.00 -12.98
CA ALA A 222 5.38 -5.08 -12.34
C ALA A 222 4.11 -4.67 -11.57
N GLY A 223 3.36 -3.67 -12.05
CA GLY A 223 2.10 -3.24 -11.42
C GLY A 223 2.22 -2.12 -10.38
N ILE A 224 3.35 -1.41 -10.37
CA ILE A 224 3.53 -0.16 -9.62
C ILE A 224 3.40 1.02 -10.59
N VAL A 225 2.58 2.00 -10.23
CA VAL A 225 2.39 3.25 -10.96
C VAL A 225 2.76 4.42 -10.04
N PHE A 226 3.62 5.31 -10.52
CA PHE A 226 4.00 6.54 -9.82
C PHE A 226 3.19 7.71 -10.36
N ILE A 227 2.60 8.48 -9.45
CA ILE A 227 1.70 9.57 -9.78
C ILE A 227 2.11 10.79 -8.96
N ASN A 228 2.74 11.76 -9.61
CA ASN A 228 2.94 13.06 -8.98
C ASN A 228 1.62 13.83 -9.05
N ALA A 229 0.92 13.94 -7.92
CA ALA A 229 -0.29 14.73 -7.83
C ALA A 229 0.08 16.14 -7.34
N GLY A 230 0.90 16.89 -8.08
CA GLY A 230 1.52 18.17 -7.67
C GLY A 230 0.59 19.25 -7.08
N TRP A 231 0.14 19.06 -5.85
CA TRP A 231 -1.02 19.76 -5.26
C TRP A 231 -0.92 19.97 -3.73
N ILE A 232 0.23 19.70 -3.09
CA ILE A 232 0.46 20.08 -1.67
C ILE A 232 1.36 21.30 -1.61
#